data_AF-A0AAW9L0F4-F1
#
_entry.id   AF-A0AAW9L0F4-F1
#
_cell.length_a   1.000
_cell.length_b   1.000
_cell.length_c   1.000
_cell.angle_alpha   90.00
_cell.angle_beta   90.00
_cell.angle_gamma   90.00
#
_symmetry.space_group_name_H-M   'P 1'
#
loop_
_entity.id
_entity.type
_entity.pdbx_description
1 polymer ?
#
loop_
_entity_poly.entity_id
_entity_poly.type
_entity_poly.pdbx_seq_one_letter_code
_entity_poly.pdbx_strand_id
1 'polypeptide(L)'
;MYSDAVVHLGSINSNNWLPLLAFRKRLIAGEVAPEPSTASVAPTEQENEITTARGIRKTACRPISAAKKEQILSLESTGMSAREIAAEVGVTESTVRATCRQAKRPPRRKRHFTSDDLQRAQQLHAQGRTYIEIGLELGFGRDTVSKHLMAAQE
;
A
#
# COMPACT_ATOMS: atom_id res chain seq x y z
N MET A 1 -7.46 -40.76 -20.91
CA MET A 1 -8.57 -39.85 -21.25
C MET A 1 -9.06 -39.23 -19.95
N TYR A 2 -8.49 -38.10 -19.53
CA TYR A 2 -8.99 -37.37 -18.34
C TYR A 2 -10.11 -36.44 -18.82
N SER A 3 -11.34 -36.71 -18.42
CA SER A 3 -12.48 -35.84 -18.70
C SER A 3 -12.38 -34.61 -17.81
N ASP A 4 -12.10 -33.45 -18.40
CA ASP A 4 -12.01 -32.18 -17.68
C ASP A 4 -13.43 -31.69 -17.39
N ALA A 5 -13.88 -31.83 -16.14
CA ALA A 5 -15.20 -31.40 -15.70
C ALA A 5 -15.15 -29.90 -15.36
N VAL A 6 -15.44 -29.04 -16.34
CA VAL A 6 -15.55 -27.59 -16.12
C VAL A 6 -16.88 -27.29 -15.43
N VAL A 7 -16.83 -26.90 -14.15
CA VAL A 7 -18.02 -26.52 -13.37
C VAL A 7 -18.08 -25.01 -13.23
N HIS A 8 -19.14 -24.38 -13.74
CA HIS A 8 -19.36 -22.94 -13.58
C HIS A 8 -19.92 -22.65 -12.19
N LEU A 9 -19.03 -22.31 -11.27
CA LEU A 9 -19.42 -21.76 -9.97
C LEU A 9 -19.86 -20.31 -10.19
N GLY A 10 -21.17 -20.06 -10.16
CA GLY A 10 -21.71 -18.70 -10.14
C GLY A 10 -21.09 -17.85 -9.03
N SER A 11 -21.25 -16.52 -9.11
CA SER A 11 -20.62 -15.50 -8.25
C SER A 11 -20.28 -16.00 -6.83
N ILE A 12 -19.03 -16.41 -6.64
CA ILE A 12 -18.55 -16.92 -5.35
C ILE A 12 -18.41 -15.70 -4.43
N ASN A 13 -19.36 -15.56 -3.50
CA ASN A 13 -19.23 -14.60 -2.41
C ASN A 13 -18.20 -15.15 -1.40
N SER A 14 -17.11 -14.41 -1.19
CA SER A 14 -16.03 -14.77 -0.26
C SER A 14 -16.49 -14.96 1.20
N ASN A 15 -17.69 -14.50 1.56
CA ASN A 15 -18.29 -14.67 2.88
C ASN A 15 -19.30 -15.84 2.96
N ASN A 16 -19.63 -16.51 1.84
CA ASN A 16 -20.60 -17.61 1.82
C ASN A 16 -20.05 -18.84 1.09
N TRP A 17 -19.50 -19.78 1.85
CA TRP A 17 -18.86 -20.99 1.31
C TRP A 17 -19.80 -22.20 1.24
N LEU A 18 -21.07 -22.04 1.63
CA LEU A 18 -22.07 -23.12 1.60
C LEU A 18 -22.19 -23.80 0.24
N PRO A 19 -22.20 -23.07 -0.90
CA PRO A 19 -22.28 -23.71 -2.22
C PRO A 19 -21.08 -24.61 -2.53
N LEU A 20 -19.87 -24.20 -2.15
CA LEU A 20 -18.64 -24.98 -2.34
C LEU A 20 -18.62 -26.23 -1.47
N LEU A 21 -19.09 -26.13 -0.23
CA LEU A 21 -19.19 -27.27 0.68
C LEU A 21 -20.24 -28.29 0.20
N ALA A 22 -21.38 -27.82 -0.30
CA ALA A 22 -22.41 -28.68 -0.89
C ALA A 22 -21.88 -29.41 -2.14
N PHE A 23 -21.17 -28.69 -3.01
CA PHE A 23 -20.52 -29.28 -4.18
C PHE A 23 -19.49 -30.37 -3.80
N ARG A 24 -18.60 -30.08 -2.84
CA ARG A 24 -17.62 -31.06 -2.34
C ARG A 24 -18.28 -32.34 -1.80
N LYS A 25 -19.36 -32.21 -1.02
CA LYS A 25 -20.08 -33.38 -0.47
C LYS A 25 -20.66 -34.25 -1.58
N ARG A 26 -21.25 -33.64 -2.60
CA ARG A 26 -21.82 -34.34 -3.76
C ARG A 26 -20.76 -35.05 -4.60
N LEU A 27 -19.60 -34.43 -4.79
CA LEU A 27 -18.44 -35.09 -5.43
C LEU A 27 -17.97 -36.32 -4.64
N ILE A 28 -17.86 -36.22 -3.31
CA ILE A 28 -17.45 -37.34 -2.45
C ILE A 28 -18.50 -38.46 -2.49
N ALA A 29 -19.78 -38.10 -2.58
CA ALA A 29 -20.89 -39.06 -2.67
C ALA A 29 -20.98 -39.77 -4.04
N GLY A 30 -20.17 -39.39 -5.04
CA GLY A 30 -20.17 -40.03 -6.36
C GLY A 30 -21.42 -39.73 -7.19
N GLU A 31 -22.22 -38.74 -6.79
CA GLU A 31 -23.47 -38.39 -7.47
C GLU A 31 -23.16 -37.47 -8.65
N VAL A 32 -22.78 -38.09 -9.77
CA VAL A 32 -22.53 -37.44 -11.06
C VAL A 32 -23.77 -37.62 -11.94
N ALA A 33 -24.63 -36.60 -11.95
CA ALA A 33 -25.59 -36.38 -13.03
C ALA A 33 -25.73 -34.86 -13.26
N PRO A 34 -25.51 -34.36 -14.50
CA PRO A 34 -25.76 -32.97 -14.85
C PRO A 34 -27.20 -32.80 -15.32
N GLU A 35 -27.99 -31.96 -14.64
CA GLU A 35 -29.23 -31.42 -15.19
C GLU A 35 -28.91 -30.10 -15.92
N PRO A 36 -29.28 -29.95 -17.21
CA PRO A 36 -29.07 -28.72 -17.95
C PRO A 36 -30.22 -27.72 -17.78
N SER A 37 -29.86 -26.45 -17.94
CA SER A 37 -30.70 -25.32 -18.35
C SER A 37 -31.62 -24.68 -17.31
N THR A 38 -31.35 -23.41 -17.00
CA THR A 38 -32.16 -22.31 -17.55
C THR A 38 -31.30 -21.05 -17.66
N ALA A 39 -31.04 -20.62 -18.89
CA ALA A 39 -30.54 -19.30 -19.19
C ALA A 39 -31.65 -18.28 -18.91
N SER A 40 -31.35 -17.22 -18.15
CA SER A 40 -32.19 -16.01 -18.11
C SER A 40 -31.30 -14.79 -18.32
N VAL A 41 -31.33 -14.32 -19.56
CA VAL A 41 -30.83 -13.03 -20.01
C VAL A 41 -31.87 -11.96 -19.64
N ALA A 42 -31.46 -10.88 -19.01
CA ALA A 42 -31.77 -9.52 -19.47
C ALA A 42 -30.99 -8.45 -18.68
N PRO A 43 -30.61 -7.33 -19.33
CA PRO A 43 -29.65 -6.36 -18.84
C PRO A 43 -30.33 -5.18 -18.13
N THR A 44 -29.58 -4.48 -17.28
CA THR A 44 -29.89 -3.06 -17.03
C THR A 44 -28.59 -2.32 -16.79
N GLU A 45 -28.32 -1.45 -17.75
CA GLU A 45 -27.37 -0.37 -17.70
C GLU A 45 -27.50 0.38 -16.38
N GLN A 46 -26.39 0.54 -15.68
CA GLN A 46 -26.24 1.69 -14.83
C GLN A 46 -24.80 2.15 -14.93
N GLU A 47 -24.61 3.06 -15.87
CA GLU A 47 -23.50 3.97 -15.99
C GLU A 47 -23.37 4.74 -14.67
N ASN A 48 -22.65 4.16 -13.70
CA ASN A 48 -22.07 4.95 -12.64
C ASN A 48 -20.72 5.42 -13.16
N GLU A 49 -20.78 6.56 -13.84
CA GLU A 49 -19.69 7.48 -14.07
C GLU A 49 -18.65 7.36 -12.95
N ILE A 50 -17.51 6.78 -13.31
CA ILE A 50 -16.32 6.70 -12.49
C ILE A 50 -15.68 8.09 -12.54
N THR A 51 -16.36 9.07 -11.96
CA THR A 51 -15.90 10.47 -11.90
C THR A 51 -15.10 10.64 -10.62
N THR A 52 -13.78 10.73 -10.82
CA THR A 52 -12.82 11.45 -9.98
C THR A 52 -12.55 10.87 -8.59
N ALA A 53 -11.50 10.03 -8.52
CA ALA A 53 -10.54 9.95 -7.42
C ALA A 53 -11.03 10.37 -6.01
N ARG A 54 -11.91 9.54 -5.44
CA ARG A 54 -11.90 9.08 -4.03
C ARG A 54 -11.41 10.10 -2.99
N GLY A 55 -12.12 11.22 -2.85
CA GLY A 55 -12.04 12.06 -1.65
C GLY A 55 -12.32 11.23 -0.39
N ILE A 56 -11.58 11.50 0.70
CA ILE A 56 -11.71 10.76 1.97
C ILE A 56 -13.16 10.85 2.46
N ARG A 57 -13.88 9.71 2.44
CA ARG A 57 -15.32 9.60 2.75
C ARG A 57 -15.65 9.84 4.23
N LYS A 58 -14.65 9.97 5.10
CA LYS A 58 -14.79 10.27 6.53
C LYS A 58 -14.18 11.64 6.84
N THR A 59 -15.03 12.64 7.04
CA THR A 59 -14.63 14.01 7.43
C THR A 59 -13.81 14.02 8.72
N ALA A 60 -14.10 13.12 9.67
CA ALA A 60 -13.33 12.95 10.91
C ALA A 60 -11.89 12.43 10.70
N CYS A 61 -11.60 11.79 9.55
CA CYS A 61 -10.26 11.30 9.20
C CYS A 61 -9.49 12.29 8.32
N ARG A 62 -10.02 13.51 8.11
CA ARG A 62 -9.37 14.53 7.29
C ARG A 62 -8.05 14.95 7.95
N PRO A 63 -6.93 14.98 7.20
CA PRO A 63 -5.69 15.53 7.70
C PRO A 63 -5.88 16.99 8.15
N ILE A 64 -5.29 17.35 9.28
CA ILE A 64 -5.30 18.73 9.79
C ILE A 64 -4.61 19.67 8.79
N SER A 65 -5.18 20.86 8.60
CA SER A 65 -4.59 21.90 7.74
C SER A 65 -3.20 22.30 8.23
N ALA A 66 -2.36 22.80 7.31
CA ALA A 66 -1.02 23.29 7.64
C ALA A 66 -1.07 24.41 8.70
N ALA A 67 -2.00 25.37 8.53
CA ALA A 67 -2.19 26.48 9.47
C ALA A 67 -2.47 26.00 10.92
N LYS A 68 -3.35 25.01 11.10
CA LYS A 68 -3.63 24.46 12.43
C LYS A 68 -2.43 23.73 13.02
N LYS A 69 -1.58 23.11 12.19
CA LYS A 69 -0.34 22.47 12.66
C LYS A 69 0.67 23.51 13.15
N GLU A 70 0.83 24.60 12.41
CA GLU A 70 1.71 25.70 12.82
C GLU A 70 1.24 26.32 14.14
N GLN A 71 -0.08 26.59 14.26
CA GLN A 71 -0.67 27.10 15.49
C GLN A 71 -0.41 26.18 16.70
N ILE A 72 -0.54 24.86 16.53
CA ILE A 72 -0.22 23.88 17.58
C ILE A 72 1.25 23.97 18.00
N LEU A 73 2.19 24.09 17.05
CA LEU A 73 3.62 24.15 17.35
C LEU A 73 4.01 25.48 18.03
N SER A 74 3.40 26.59 17.62
CA SER A 74 3.59 27.89 18.27
C SER A 74 3.14 27.85 19.73
N LEU A 75 1.94 27.32 20.01
CA LEU A 75 1.43 27.24 21.39
C LEU A 75 2.22 26.23 22.25
N GLU A 76 2.70 25.13 21.67
CA GLU A 76 3.57 24.18 22.38
C GLU A 76 4.91 24.82 22.77
N SER A 77 5.47 25.67 21.91
CA SER A 77 6.71 26.40 22.21
C SER A 77 6.57 27.38 23.38
N THR A 78 5.36 27.86 23.65
CA THR A 78 5.03 28.71 24.81
C THR A 78 4.91 27.93 26.12
N GLY A 79 4.93 26.58 26.08
CA GLY A 79 4.86 25.72 27.28
C GLY A 79 3.44 25.37 27.73
N MET A 80 2.42 25.62 26.90
CA MET A 80 1.04 25.20 27.19
C MET A 80 0.88 23.68 27.18
N SER A 81 -0.07 23.18 27.97
CA SER A 81 -0.38 21.75 27.99
C SER A 81 -1.13 21.32 26.71
N ALA A 82 -0.98 20.07 26.31
CA ALA A 82 -1.67 19.54 25.12
C ALA A 82 -3.19 19.66 25.19
N ARG A 83 -3.76 19.67 26.41
CA ARG A 83 -5.19 19.82 26.66
C ARG A 83 -5.67 21.25 26.41
N GLU A 84 -4.91 22.25 26.84
CA GLU A 84 -5.22 23.67 26.61
C GLU A 84 -5.11 24.00 25.11
N ILE A 85 -4.05 23.54 24.45
CA ILE A 85 -3.85 23.71 23.00
C ILE A 85 -5.01 23.08 22.21
N ALA A 86 -5.48 21.91 22.64
CA ALA A 86 -6.60 21.22 22.00
C ALA A 86 -7.90 22.03 22.07
N ALA A 87 -8.17 22.64 23.23
CA ALA A 87 -9.34 23.50 23.43
C ALA A 87 -9.25 24.76 22.56
N GLU A 88 -8.08 25.41 22.50
CA GLU A 88 -7.85 26.65 21.75
C GLU A 88 -7.96 26.44 20.23
N VAL A 89 -7.34 25.38 19.69
CA VAL A 89 -7.28 25.13 18.24
C VAL A 89 -8.52 24.36 17.72
N GLY A 90 -9.33 23.85 18.64
CA GLY A 90 -10.49 23.00 18.34
C GLY A 90 -10.09 21.68 17.69
N VAL A 91 -9.12 20.98 18.29
CA VAL A 91 -8.63 19.66 17.85
C VAL A 91 -8.61 18.70 19.04
N THR A 92 -8.47 17.40 18.78
CA THR A 92 -8.32 16.43 19.87
C THR A 92 -6.93 16.51 20.50
N GLU A 93 -6.81 16.20 21.79
CA GLU A 93 -5.50 16.14 22.48
C GLU A 93 -4.54 15.15 21.81
N SER A 94 -5.06 14.02 21.31
CA SER A 94 -4.29 13.03 20.56
C SER A 94 -3.65 13.61 19.30
N THR A 95 -4.35 14.53 18.64
CA THR A 95 -3.88 15.26 17.45
C THR A 95 -2.75 16.22 17.80
N VAL A 96 -2.87 16.96 18.91
CA VAL A 96 -1.81 17.84 19.42
C VAL A 96 -0.55 17.04 19.69
N ARG A 97 -0.65 15.97 20.50
CA ARG A 97 0.50 15.10 20.81
C ARG A 97 1.12 14.47 19.56
N ALA A 98 0.30 14.04 18.59
CA ALA A 98 0.81 13.49 17.34
C ALA A 98 1.57 14.52 16.50
N THR A 99 1.06 15.75 16.43
CA THR A 99 1.68 16.86 15.68
C THR A 99 3.02 17.24 16.30
N CYS A 100 3.08 17.45 17.62
CA CYS A 100 4.33 17.77 18.32
C CYS A 100 5.36 16.65 18.17
N ARG A 101 4.95 15.38 18.30
CA ARG A 101 5.85 14.24 18.05
C ARG A 101 6.37 14.21 16.62
N GLN A 102 5.51 14.49 15.64
CA GLN A 102 5.91 14.46 14.24
C GLN A 102 6.88 15.60 13.90
N ALA A 103 6.71 16.78 14.49
CA ALA A 103 7.64 17.89 14.33
C ALA A 103 9.02 17.62 14.95
N LYS A 104 9.06 16.90 16.08
CA LYS A 104 10.31 16.50 16.75
C LYS A 104 10.96 15.25 16.15
N ARG A 105 10.30 14.56 15.21
CA ARG A 105 10.87 13.36 14.57
C ARG A 105 11.94 13.80 13.57
N PRO A 106 13.17 13.24 13.65
CA PRO A 106 14.15 13.48 12.62
C PRO A 106 13.61 12.99 11.27
N PRO A 107 13.96 13.65 10.16
CA PRO A 107 13.56 13.21 8.85
C PRO A 107 14.10 11.79 8.61
N ARG A 108 13.18 10.82 8.53
CA ARG A 108 13.51 9.42 8.21
C ARG A 108 13.76 9.27 6.71
N ARG A 109 14.81 9.94 6.20
CA ARG A 109 15.23 9.73 4.82
C ARG A 109 16.03 8.44 4.75
N LYS A 110 15.60 7.53 3.87
CA LYS A 110 16.47 6.43 3.46
C LYS A 110 17.68 7.05 2.74
N ARG A 111 18.88 6.52 2.95
CA ARG A 111 20.05 6.98 2.22
C ARG A 111 19.83 6.78 0.73
N HIS A 112 20.05 7.83 -0.05
CA HIS A 112 19.93 7.81 -1.51
C HIS A 112 21.27 7.47 -2.14
N PHE A 113 21.23 6.92 -3.34
CA PHE A 113 22.42 6.66 -4.13
C PHE A 113 22.89 8.00 -4.72
N THR A 114 24.09 8.43 -4.34
CA THR A 114 24.66 9.74 -4.69
C THR A 114 25.58 9.61 -5.91
N SER A 115 25.96 10.74 -6.54
CA SER A 115 27.00 10.77 -7.58
C SER A 115 28.31 10.14 -7.11
N ASP A 116 28.71 10.40 -5.86
CA ASP A 116 29.93 9.84 -5.28
C ASP A 116 29.84 8.32 -5.12
N ASP A 117 28.65 7.81 -4.78
CA ASP A 117 28.39 6.37 -4.67
C ASP A 117 28.45 5.73 -6.07
N LEU A 118 27.97 6.43 -7.11
CA LEU A 118 28.05 5.99 -8.50
C LEU A 118 29.50 5.87 -8.97
N GLN A 119 30.32 6.89 -8.72
CA GLN A 119 31.72 6.86 -9.12
C GLN A 119 32.48 5.73 -8.42
N ARG A 120 32.25 5.51 -7.12
CA ARG A 120 32.86 4.38 -6.39
C ARG A 120 32.36 3.04 -6.91
N ALA A 121 31.06 2.92 -7.18
CA ALA A 121 30.49 1.69 -7.74
C ALA A 121 31.09 1.35 -9.11
N GLN A 122 31.31 2.36 -9.97
CA GLN A 122 31.96 2.17 -11.26
C GLN A 122 33.40 1.70 -11.11
N GLN A 123 34.16 2.31 -10.19
CA GLN A 123 35.54 1.91 -9.92
C GLN A 123 35.64 0.47 -9.42
N LEU A 124 34.78 0.08 -8.47
CA LEU A 124 34.75 -1.29 -7.94
C LEU A 124 34.30 -2.30 -9.01
N HIS A 125 33.34 -1.92 -9.86
CA HIS A 125 32.91 -2.76 -10.97
C HIS A 125 34.01 -2.94 -12.02
N ALA A 126 34.79 -1.89 -12.30
CA ALA A 126 35.96 -1.99 -13.19
C ALA A 126 37.06 -2.90 -12.62
N GLN A 127 37.11 -3.08 -11.29
CA GLN A 127 37.99 -4.06 -10.63
C GLN A 127 37.44 -5.50 -10.68
N GLY A 128 36.28 -5.72 -11.29
CA GLY A 128 35.65 -7.05 -11.40
C GLY A 128 34.87 -7.47 -10.15
N ARG A 129 34.57 -6.56 -9.22
CA ARG A 129 33.72 -6.85 -8.07
C ARG A 129 32.28 -7.13 -8.51
N THR A 130 31.62 -8.05 -7.82
CA THR A 130 30.21 -8.36 -8.09
C THR A 130 29.30 -7.27 -7.52
N TYR A 131 28.10 -7.10 -8.09
CA TYR A 131 27.13 -6.11 -7.61
C TYR A 131 26.72 -6.31 -6.13
N ILE A 132 26.82 -7.54 -5.62
CA ILE A 132 26.53 -7.85 -4.23
C ILE A 132 27.64 -7.29 -3.33
N GLU A 133 28.91 -7.53 -3.67
CA GLU A 133 30.06 -7.02 -2.92
C GLU A 133 30.09 -5.48 -2.92
N ILE A 134 29.85 -4.86 -4.07
CA ILE A 134 29.76 -3.40 -4.21
C ILE A 134 28.62 -2.85 -3.33
N GLY A 135 27.47 -3.51 -3.32
CA GLY A 135 26.35 -3.14 -2.47
C GLY A 135 26.69 -3.24 -0.98
N LEU A 136 27.37 -4.29 -0.56
CA LEU A 136 27.81 -4.46 0.83
C LEU A 136 28.80 -3.37 1.25
N GLU A 137 29.76 -3.05 0.40
CA GLU A 137 30.77 -2.01 0.67
C GLU A 137 30.15 -0.61 0.73
N LEU A 138 29.22 -0.32 -0.18
CA LEU A 138 28.55 0.98 -0.25
C LEU A 138 27.31 1.08 0.63
N GLY A 139 26.84 0.00 1.27
CA GLY A 139 25.62 -0.01 2.09
C GLY A 139 24.31 0.06 1.30
N PHE A 140 24.27 -0.50 0.10
CA PHE A 140 23.10 -0.58 -0.77
C PHE A 140 22.76 -2.03 -1.14
N GLY A 141 21.49 -2.28 -1.51
CA GLY A 141 21.10 -3.57 -2.08
C GLY A 141 21.67 -3.76 -3.49
N ARG A 142 21.90 -5.02 -3.88
CA ARG A 142 22.36 -5.40 -5.23
C ARG A 142 21.59 -4.70 -6.35
N ASP A 143 20.27 -4.66 -6.24
CA ASP A 143 19.39 -4.10 -7.27
C ASP A 143 19.55 -2.59 -7.42
N THR A 144 19.85 -1.89 -6.32
CA THR A 144 20.15 -0.46 -6.35
C THR A 144 21.43 -0.23 -7.14
N VAL A 145 22.49 -0.99 -6.85
CA VAL A 145 23.78 -0.84 -7.55
C VAL A 145 23.64 -1.17 -9.04
N SER A 146 23.00 -2.29 -9.37
CA SER A 146 22.77 -2.71 -10.76
C SER A 146 22.00 -1.65 -11.55
N LYS A 147 20.90 -1.12 -10.99
CA LYS A 147 20.12 -0.07 -11.64
C LYS A 147 20.94 1.19 -11.96
N HIS A 148 21.77 1.65 -11.03
CA HIS A 148 22.54 2.88 -11.22
C HIS A 148 23.75 2.70 -12.14
N LEU A 149 24.40 1.53 -12.11
CA LEU A 149 25.48 1.22 -13.03
C LEU A 149 24.98 1.05 -14.46
N MET A 150 23.84 0.37 -14.66
CA MET A 150 23.23 0.25 -15.99
C MET A 150 22.81 1.61 -16.55
N ALA A 151 22.15 2.44 -15.73
CA ALA A 151 21.75 3.78 -16.15
C ALA A 151 22.93 4.73 -16.46
N ALA A 152 24.16 4.38 -16.06
CA ALA A 152 25.36 5.14 -16.35
C ALA A 152 26.13 4.61 -17.58
N GLN A 153 25.70 3.49 -18.16
CA GLN A 153 26.31 2.88 -19.35
C GLN A 153 25.54 3.19 -20.66
N GLU A 154 24.35 3.77 -20.55
CA GLU A 154 23.57 4.34 -21.66
C GLU A 154 24.00 5.79 -21.94
#